data_AF-A0A3R7LCX7-F1
#
_entry.id   AF-A0A3R7LCX7-F1
#
_cell.length_a   1.000
_cell.length_b   1.000
_cell.length_c   1.000
_cell.angle_alpha   90.00
_cell.angle_beta   90.00
_cell.angle_gamma   90.00
#
_symmetry.space_group_name_H-M   'P 1'
#
loop_
_entity.id
_entity.type
_entity.pdbx_description
1 polymer ?
#
loop_
_entity_poly.entity_id
_entity_poly.type
_entity_poly.pdbx_seq_one_letter_code
_entity_poly.pdbx_strand_id
1 'polypeptide(L)'
;MQDEAVRAALESGAWREKKDPKSGRTYYVNARTRVSVWNLARELSKPQQRQPSAGEAALSNQRNLQKLAAERQAQARQWQAEEEALVQRVTELEREKAQLESEVTILQGPTEAEAAALQEEQSRLQDAKQSLEVVVSEELRKRREATAELQRLQARLAARREERREELVVLESLRKRLEHLREEHAEALADLRREEAAEESLQDGLQREERQLEDALREEARLKEFLKLRENEVDRMKAALKAVCQRRAALQQQHQQLADEVAQGAVGAAAEDAAGGPPGFSPRLLSRLQRGVAARKTQLQHLRRQQRLGSEAGWMEAETAELRRVTALTERDVRRLAEFSRELSEQLRAVAPVLEAVKREVQQLGEEEAQSQ
;
A
#
# COMPACT_ATOMS: atom_id res chain seq x y z
N MET A 1 34.79 -55.89 125.33
CA MET A 1 34.53 -57.35 125.41
C MET A 1 35.41 -58.16 124.47
N GLN A 2 35.56 -57.81 123.18
CA GLN A 2 36.41 -58.60 122.25
C GLN A 2 37.92 -58.38 122.46
N ASP A 3 38.36 -57.18 122.86
CA ASP A 3 39.78 -56.89 123.11
C ASP A 3 40.36 -57.60 124.35
N GLU A 4 39.51 -57.93 125.32
CA GLU A 4 39.92 -58.64 126.54
C GLU A 4 40.28 -60.10 126.27
N ALA A 5 39.51 -60.77 125.40
CA ALA A 5 39.78 -62.14 124.98
C ALA A 5 41.07 -62.27 124.15
N VAL A 6 41.37 -61.27 123.33
CA VAL A 6 42.62 -61.18 122.56
C VAL A 6 43.82 -60.97 123.49
N ARG A 7 43.68 -60.11 124.50
CA ARG A 7 44.73 -59.85 125.49
C ARG A 7 45.03 -61.07 126.37
N ALA A 8 43.99 -61.76 126.84
CA ALA A 8 44.13 -63.01 127.60
C ALA A 8 44.80 -64.14 126.80
N ALA A 9 44.53 -64.24 125.49
CA ALA A 9 45.14 -65.25 124.63
C ALA A 9 46.62 -64.97 124.29
N LEU A 10 47.06 -63.71 124.37
CA LEU A 10 48.46 -63.31 124.25
C LEU A 10 49.22 -63.52 125.57
N GLU A 11 48.59 -63.18 126.70
CA GLU A 11 49.16 -63.42 128.05
C GLU A 11 49.29 -64.90 128.38
N SER A 12 48.39 -65.76 127.88
CA SER A 12 48.50 -67.21 128.03
C SER A 12 49.65 -67.83 127.23
N GLY A 13 50.41 -67.03 126.46
CA GLY A 13 51.56 -67.44 125.64
C GLY A 13 51.22 -68.36 124.47
N ALA A 14 49.94 -68.63 124.23
CA ALA A 14 49.49 -69.54 123.17
C ALA A 14 49.54 -68.87 121.79
N TRP A 15 49.37 -67.55 121.74
CA TRP A 15 49.47 -66.75 120.52
C TRP A 15 50.63 -65.75 120.63
N ARG A 16 51.37 -65.55 119.53
CA ARG A 16 52.42 -64.55 119.41
C ARG A 16 52.08 -63.56 118.32
N GLU A 17 52.20 -62.29 118.65
CA GLU A 17 52.04 -61.19 117.70
C GLU A 17 53.32 -61.04 116.85
N LYS A 18 53.17 -61.05 115.53
CA LYS A 18 54.25 -60.75 114.58
C LYS A 18 53.79 -59.72 113.56
N LYS A 19 54.70 -58.85 113.14
CA LYS A 19 54.46 -57.94 112.01
C LYS A 19 55.05 -58.53 110.74
N ASP A 20 54.27 -58.52 109.67
CA ASP A 20 54.74 -58.93 108.36
C ASP A 20 55.63 -57.83 107.75
N PRO A 21 56.93 -58.10 107.47
CA PRO A 21 57.86 -57.09 106.98
C PRO A 21 57.51 -56.53 105.60
N LYS A 22 56.66 -57.20 104.80
CA LYS A 22 56.23 -56.71 103.48
C LYS A 22 55.01 -55.80 103.52
N SER A 23 54.06 -56.06 104.41
CA SER A 23 52.79 -55.30 104.49
C SER A 23 52.70 -54.36 105.68
N GLY A 24 53.60 -54.49 106.66
CA GLY A 24 53.58 -53.74 107.93
C GLY A 24 52.40 -54.11 108.85
N ARG A 25 51.51 -55.02 108.43
CA ARG A 25 50.35 -55.44 109.19
C ARG A 25 50.71 -56.51 110.20
N THR A 26 50.08 -56.42 111.37
CA THR A 26 50.24 -57.37 112.45
C THR A 26 49.37 -58.62 112.20
N TYR A 27 49.95 -59.81 112.36
CA TYR A 27 49.24 -61.08 112.39
C TYR A 27 49.60 -61.86 113.66
N TYR A 28 48.69 -62.72 114.10
CA TYR A 28 48.85 -63.53 115.30
C TYR A 28 49.12 -64.98 114.89
N VAL A 29 50.20 -65.57 115.43
CA VAL A 29 50.57 -66.96 115.18
C VAL A 29 50.37 -67.77 116.45
N ASN A 30 49.59 -68.84 116.37
CA ASN A 30 49.47 -69.76 117.49
C ASN A 30 50.74 -70.61 117.59
N ALA A 31 51.43 -70.55 118.72
CA ALA A 31 52.68 -71.29 118.93
C ALA A 31 52.48 -72.82 118.91
N ARG A 32 51.28 -73.32 119.24
CA ARG A 32 50.97 -74.75 119.29
C ARG A 32 50.53 -75.31 117.93
N THR A 33 49.64 -74.61 117.23
CA THR A 33 49.06 -75.12 115.96
C THR A 33 49.75 -74.59 114.71
N ARG A 34 50.67 -73.61 114.85
CA ARG A 34 51.36 -72.89 113.76
C ARG A 34 50.42 -72.16 112.77
N VAL A 35 49.14 -72.01 113.12
CA VAL A 35 48.18 -71.27 112.30
C VAL A 35 48.38 -69.77 112.50
N SER A 36 48.48 -69.02 111.40
CA SER A 36 48.56 -67.56 111.39
C SER A 36 47.22 -66.95 110.98
N VAL A 37 46.74 -65.98 111.76
CA VAL A 37 45.47 -65.30 111.51
C VAL A 37 45.63 -63.80 111.67
N TRP A 38 44.95 -63.05 110.80
CA TRP A 38 45.02 -61.59 110.77
C TRP A 38 44.07 -60.92 111.79
N ASN A 39 43.06 -61.64 112.26
CA ASN A 39 42.06 -61.12 113.20
C ASN A 39 41.75 -62.18 114.27
N LEU A 40 42.50 -62.13 115.38
CA LEU A 40 42.41 -63.10 116.47
C LEU A 40 41.03 -63.09 117.15
N ALA A 41 40.36 -61.94 117.21
CA ALA A 41 39.03 -61.82 117.80
C ALA A 41 37.99 -62.68 117.06
N ARG A 42 38.07 -62.76 115.72
CA ARG A 42 37.13 -63.52 114.89
C ARG A 42 37.34 -65.04 114.96
N GLU A 43 38.54 -65.49 115.29
CA GLU A 43 38.84 -66.92 115.44
C GLU A 43 38.54 -67.44 116.85
N LEU A 44 38.69 -66.61 117.89
CA LEU A 44 38.29 -66.97 119.27
C LEU A 44 36.77 -66.95 119.50
N SER A 45 36.00 -66.36 118.58
CA SER A 45 34.53 -66.23 118.68
C SER A 45 33.74 -67.28 117.88
N LYS A 46 34.40 -68.32 117.35
CA LYS A 46 33.72 -69.50 116.79
C LYS A 46 33.36 -70.50 117.91
N PRO A 47 32.08 -70.73 118.24
CA PRO A 47 31.69 -71.81 119.14
C PRO A 47 31.93 -73.18 118.47
N GLN A 48 32.75 -73.96 119.14
CA GLN A 48 33.23 -75.29 118.81
C GLN A 48 32.10 -76.32 118.96
N GLN A 49 31.46 -76.71 117.85
CA GLN A 49 30.49 -77.81 117.82
C GLN A 49 31.21 -79.16 117.90
N ARG A 50 30.96 -79.84 119.02
CA ARG A 50 31.38 -81.19 119.37
C ARG A 50 30.74 -82.23 118.43
N GLN A 51 31.56 -83.17 117.97
CA GLN A 51 31.13 -84.45 117.42
C GLN A 51 30.52 -85.33 118.54
N PRO A 52 29.36 -85.96 118.31
CA PRO A 52 28.96 -87.18 119.00
C PRO A 52 29.22 -88.42 118.12
N SER A 53 29.55 -89.49 118.84
CA SER A 53 29.95 -90.81 118.40
C SER A 53 28.86 -91.60 117.67
N ALA A 54 29.34 -92.53 116.86
CA ALA A 54 28.61 -93.48 116.04
C ALA A 54 27.58 -94.30 116.83
N GLY A 55 26.36 -94.38 116.29
CA GLY A 55 25.33 -95.32 116.75
C GLY A 55 23.93 -95.08 116.18
N GLU A 56 23.49 -93.83 115.98
CA GLU A 56 22.05 -93.52 115.76
C GLU A 56 21.77 -92.53 114.60
N ALA A 57 22.69 -92.39 113.63
CA ALA A 57 22.60 -91.41 112.54
C ALA A 57 21.80 -91.86 111.29
N ALA A 58 21.30 -93.10 111.25
CA ALA A 58 20.66 -93.66 110.05
C ALA A 58 19.20 -93.20 109.83
N LEU A 59 18.46 -92.84 110.89
CA LEU A 59 17.03 -92.49 110.79
C LEU A 59 16.78 -90.97 110.68
N SER A 60 17.72 -90.13 111.13
CA SER A 60 17.62 -88.67 111.06
C SER A 60 17.99 -88.12 109.67
N ASN A 61 19.00 -88.72 109.01
CA ASN A 61 19.38 -88.38 107.64
C ASN A 61 18.27 -88.71 106.63
N GLN A 62 17.46 -89.74 106.89
CA GLN A 62 16.32 -90.08 106.04
C GLN A 62 15.21 -89.01 106.07
N ARG A 63 14.93 -88.42 107.24
CA ARG A 63 13.96 -87.30 107.36
C ARG A 63 14.48 -86.00 106.74
N ASN A 64 15.78 -85.73 106.83
CA ASN A 64 16.38 -84.55 106.20
C ASN A 64 16.46 -84.70 104.67
N LEU A 65 16.74 -85.90 104.16
CA LEU A 65 16.64 -86.22 102.73
C LEU A 65 15.21 -86.14 102.21
N GLN A 66 14.22 -86.58 103.01
CA GLN A 66 12.81 -86.41 102.67
C GLN A 66 12.35 -84.95 102.66
N LYS A 67 12.84 -84.11 103.59
CA LYS A 67 12.60 -82.66 103.58
C LYS A 67 13.25 -81.98 102.37
N LEU A 68 14.50 -82.31 102.04
CA LEU A 68 15.19 -81.82 100.84
C LEU A 68 14.51 -82.30 99.55
N ALA A 69 14.01 -83.53 99.51
CA ALA A 69 13.25 -84.05 98.38
C ALA A 69 11.90 -83.33 98.25
N ALA A 70 11.21 -83.07 99.35
CA ALA A 70 9.97 -82.29 99.36
C ALA A 70 10.19 -80.82 98.98
N GLU A 71 11.28 -80.19 99.43
CA GLU A 71 11.69 -78.84 99.04
C GLU A 71 12.05 -78.77 97.55
N ARG A 72 12.78 -79.76 97.02
CA ARG A 72 13.05 -79.86 95.57
C ARG A 72 11.79 -80.11 94.76
N GLN A 73 10.86 -80.91 95.28
CA GLN A 73 9.58 -81.16 94.62
C GLN A 73 8.68 -79.92 94.66
N ALA A 74 8.72 -79.15 95.76
CA ALA A 74 8.04 -77.85 95.86
C ALA A 74 8.68 -76.81 94.93
N GLN A 75 10.01 -76.75 94.85
CA GLN A 75 10.74 -75.91 93.90
C GLN A 75 10.45 -76.30 92.46
N ALA A 76 10.41 -77.59 92.13
CA ALA A 76 10.05 -78.05 90.79
C ALA A 76 8.63 -77.65 90.42
N ARG A 77 7.68 -77.70 91.37
CA ARG A 77 6.31 -77.22 91.16
C ARG A 77 6.21 -75.71 91.02
N GLN A 78 6.98 -74.96 91.81
CA GLN A 78 7.09 -73.50 91.67
C GLN A 78 7.66 -73.13 90.31
N TRP A 79 8.73 -73.80 89.89
CA TRP A 79 9.32 -73.64 88.58
C TRP A 79 8.33 -73.98 87.46
N GLN A 80 7.62 -75.11 87.57
CA GLN A 80 6.58 -75.47 86.60
C GLN A 80 5.47 -74.43 86.54
N ALA A 81 5.01 -73.92 87.68
CA ALA A 81 4.01 -72.86 87.72
C ALA A 81 4.52 -71.52 87.15
N GLU A 82 5.79 -71.19 87.36
CA GLU A 82 6.45 -70.02 86.76
C GLU A 82 6.62 -70.20 85.25
N GLU A 83 7.03 -71.37 84.78
CA GLU A 83 7.10 -71.71 83.35
C GLU A 83 5.71 -71.63 82.70
N GLU A 84 4.68 -72.20 83.33
CA GLU A 84 3.30 -72.12 82.84
C GLU A 84 2.80 -70.67 82.81
N ALA A 85 3.10 -69.87 83.83
CA ALA A 85 2.75 -68.44 83.86
C ALA A 85 3.48 -67.63 82.78
N LEU A 86 4.77 -67.91 82.55
CA LEU A 86 5.53 -67.29 81.46
C LEU A 86 5.00 -67.71 80.09
N VAL A 87 4.68 -68.99 79.90
CA VAL A 87 4.07 -69.49 78.65
C VAL A 87 2.73 -68.81 78.42
N GLN A 88 1.87 -68.71 79.44
CA GLN A 88 0.60 -67.97 79.33
C GLN A 88 0.85 -66.51 78.93
N ARG A 89 1.80 -65.83 79.57
CA ARG A 89 2.14 -64.44 79.24
C ARG A 89 2.67 -64.28 77.82
N VAL A 90 3.49 -65.22 77.33
CA VAL A 90 3.97 -65.22 75.95
C VAL A 90 2.79 -65.40 74.98
N THR A 91 1.87 -66.32 75.25
CA THR A 91 0.69 -66.51 74.39
C THR A 91 -0.25 -65.29 74.39
N GLU A 92 -0.38 -64.57 75.50
CA GLU A 92 -1.11 -63.29 75.55
C GLU A 92 -0.43 -62.23 74.68
N LEU A 93 0.89 -62.07 74.82
CA LEU A 93 1.66 -61.11 74.02
C LEU A 93 1.64 -61.45 72.52
N GLU A 94 1.64 -62.73 72.15
CA GLU A 94 1.48 -63.15 70.75
C GLU A 94 0.10 -62.78 70.20
N ARG A 95 -0.96 -62.92 71.00
CA ARG A 95 -2.31 -62.48 70.62
C ARG A 95 -2.40 -60.96 70.49
N GLU A 96 -1.85 -60.22 71.44
CA GLU A 96 -1.78 -58.75 71.39
C GLU A 96 -0.97 -58.27 70.17
N LYS A 97 0.18 -58.91 69.91
CA LYS A 97 0.99 -58.63 68.71
C LYS A 97 0.18 -58.87 67.43
N ALA A 98 -0.52 -59.99 67.32
CA ALA A 98 -1.36 -60.29 66.16
C ALA A 98 -2.51 -59.29 66.01
N GLN A 99 -3.12 -58.85 67.12
CA GLN A 99 -4.15 -57.79 67.12
C GLN A 99 -3.56 -56.47 66.60
N LEU A 100 -2.43 -56.02 67.13
CA LEU A 100 -1.76 -54.79 66.69
C LEU A 100 -1.31 -54.88 65.23
N GLU A 101 -0.76 -56.02 64.80
CA GLU A 101 -0.41 -56.24 63.38
C GLU A 101 -1.66 -56.14 62.49
N SER A 102 -2.80 -56.67 62.94
CA SER A 102 -4.07 -56.54 62.22
C SER A 102 -4.58 -55.09 62.20
N GLU A 103 -4.48 -54.34 63.30
CA GLU A 103 -4.86 -52.92 63.37
C GLU A 103 -3.96 -52.07 62.48
N VAL A 104 -2.64 -52.30 62.50
CA VAL A 104 -1.68 -51.63 61.61
C VAL A 104 -2.03 -51.91 60.15
N THR A 105 -2.35 -53.17 59.82
CA THR A 105 -2.76 -53.53 58.46
C THR A 105 -4.07 -52.84 58.05
N ILE A 106 -5.05 -52.79 58.95
CA ILE A 106 -6.34 -52.11 58.72
C ILE A 106 -6.15 -50.60 58.54
N LEU A 107 -5.23 -49.97 59.26
CA LEU A 107 -4.95 -48.54 59.15
C LEU A 107 -4.05 -48.18 57.96
N GLN A 108 -3.15 -49.08 57.56
CA GLN A 108 -2.29 -48.88 56.39
C GLN A 108 -3.10 -48.83 55.09
N GLY A 109 -4.11 -49.68 54.93
CA GLY A 109 -4.96 -49.71 53.73
C GLY A 109 -5.58 -48.36 53.35
N PRO A 110 -6.31 -47.68 54.25
CA PRO A 110 -6.84 -46.33 54.02
C PRO A 110 -5.76 -45.31 53.68
N THR A 111 -4.62 -45.32 54.39
CA THR A 111 -3.53 -44.36 54.12
C THR A 111 -2.87 -44.58 52.76
N GLU A 112 -2.71 -45.83 52.33
CA GLU A 112 -2.18 -46.16 50.99
C GLU A 112 -3.20 -45.80 49.90
N ALA A 113 -4.49 -46.02 50.14
CA ALA A 113 -5.56 -45.61 49.24
C ALA A 113 -5.65 -44.09 49.10
N GLU A 114 -5.52 -43.35 50.21
CA GLU A 114 -5.46 -41.89 50.21
C GLU A 114 -4.20 -41.38 49.49
N ALA A 115 -3.03 -41.98 49.73
CA ALA A 115 -1.80 -41.62 49.03
C ALA A 115 -1.91 -41.88 47.51
N ALA A 116 -2.50 -43.01 47.11
CA ALA A 116 -2.77 -43.32 45.70
C ALA A 116 -3.76 -42.33 45.08
N ALA A 117 -4.83 -41.97 45.80
CA ALA A 117 -5.79 -40.96 45.35
C ALA A 117 -5.16 -39.58 45.20
N LEU A 118 -4.30 -39.15 46.14
CA LEU A 118 -3.55 -37.90 46.04
C LEU A 118 -2.56 -37.91 44.87
N GLN A 119 -1.91 -39.04 44.60
CA GLN A 119 -1.02 -39.19 43.46
C GLN A 119 -1.80 -39.15 42.13
N GLU A 120 -2.98 -39.76 42.06
CA GLU A 120 -3.86 -39.67 40.90
C GLU A 120 -4.34 -38.23 40.66
N GLU A 121 -4.81 -37.53 41.70
CA GLU A 121 -5.19 -36.12 41.59
C GLU A 121 -4.01 -35.23 41.21
N GLN A 122 -2.80 -35.49 41.74
CA GLN A 122 -1.60 -34.79 41.33
C GLN A 122 -1.29 -35.01 39.84
N SER A 123 -1.44 -36.23 39.33
CA SER A 123 -1.26 -36.52 37.91
C SER A 123 -2.30 -35.81 37.04
N ARG A 124 -3.58 -35.82 37.45
CA ARG A 124 -4.67 -35.10 36.76
C ARG A 124 -4.42 -33.59 36.71
N LEU A 125 -3.92 -33.00 37.80
CA LEU A 125 -3.56 -31.58 37.84
C LEU A 125 -2.35 -31.26 36.96
N GLN A 126 -1.37 -32.15 36.86
CA GLN A 126 -0.24 -31.98 35.95
C GLN A 126 -0.68 -32.05 34.49
N ASP A 127 -1.54 -33.02 34.13
CA ASP A 127 -2.09 -33.14 32.79
C ASP A 127 -2.97 -31.92 32.43
N ALA A 128 -3.81 -31.47 33.36
CA ALA A 128 -4.61 -30.26 33.20
C ALA A 128 -3.71 -29.02 33.00
N LYS A 129 -2.64 -28.88 33.79
CA LYS A 129 -1.66 -27.80 33.63
C LYS A 129 -1.01 -27.83 32.25
N GLN A 130 -0.53 -28.99 31.79
CA GLN A 130 0.08 -29.14 30.47
C GLN A 130 -0.92 -28.81 29.35
N SER A 131 -2.17 -29.24 29.47
CA SER A 131 -3.22 -28.90 28.50
C SER A 131 -3.49 -27.39 28.42
N LEU A 132 -3.51 -26.69 29.56
CA LEU A 132 -3.67 -25.24 29.61
C LEU A 132 -2.45 -24.52 29.02
N GLU A 133 -1.24 -25.00 29.28
CA GLU A 133 -0.01 -24.45 28.67
C GLU A 133 -0.06 -24.53 27.14
N VAL A 134 -0.55 -25.65 26.58
CA VAL A 134 -0.75 -25.79 25.12
C VAL A 134 -1.76 -24.77 24.61
N VAL A 135 -2.95 -24.68 25.21
CA VAL A 135 -4.00 -23.74 24.78
C VAL A 135 -3.51 -22.28 24.85
N VAL A 136 -2.84 -21.91 25.94
CA VAL A 136 -2.27 -20.55 26.09
C VAL A 136 -1.20 -20.28 25.02
N SER A 137 -0.36 -21.26 24.71
CA SER A 137 0.66 -21.12 23.67
C SER A 137 0.06 -20.93 22.27
N GLU A 138 -1.02 -21.65 21.96
CA GLU A 138 -1.76 -21.52 20.70
C GLU A 138 -2.46 -20.16 20.60
N GLU A 139 -3.10 -19.69 21.66
CA GLU A 139 -3.74 -18.37 21.67
C GLU A 139 -2.71 -17.23 21.55
N LEU A 140 -1.55 -17.34 22.21
CA LEU A 140 -0.46 -16.38 22.01
C LEU A 140 0.08 -16.40 20.59
N ARG A 141 0.16 -17.57 19.95
CA ARG A 141 0.54 -17.70 18.55
C ARG A 141 -0.48 -17.03 17.63
N LYS A 142 -1.78 -17.30 17.81
CA LYS A 142 -2.86 -16.64 17.04
C LYS A 142 -2.81 -15.12 17.19
N ARG A 143 -2.60 -14.61 18.40
CA ARG A 143 -2.44 -13.16 18.65
C ARG A 143 -1.25 -12.58 17.90
N ARG A 144 -0.11 -13.28 17.89
CA ARG A 144 1.08 -12.85 17.12
C ARG A 144 0.79 -12.82 15.62
N GLU A 145 0.16 -13.86 15.09
CA GLU A 145 -0.26 -13.94 13.68
C GLU A 145 -1.21 -12.78 13.33
N ALA A 146 -2.23 -12.52 14.15
CA ALA A 146 -3.16 -11.41 13.97
C ALA A 146 -2.45 -10.04 14.01
N THR A 147 -1.53 -9.82 14.95
CA THR A 147 -0.75 -8.57 14.99
C THR A 147 0.14 -8.40 13.76
N ALA A 148 0.72 -9.48 13.24
CA ALA A 148 1.52 -9.44 12.02
C ALA A 148 0.66 -9.16 10.78
N GLU A 149 -0.55 -9.71 10.70
CA GLU A 149 -1.52 -9.40 9.64
C GLU A 149 -1.95 -7.93 9.69
N LEU A 150 -2.26 -7.41 10.88
CA LEU A 150 -2.60 -6.00 11.07
C LEU A 150 -1.45 -5.08 10.63
N GLN A 151 -0.21 -5.39 10.97
CA GLN A 151 0.96 -4.66 10.50
C GLN A 151 1.12 -4.71 8.97
N ARG A 152 0.88 -5.89 8.36
CA ARG A 152 0.90 -6.03 6.88
C ARG A 152 -0.19 -5.18 6.22
N LEU A 153 -1.39 -5.15 6.78
CA LEU A 153 -2.49 -4.33 6.27
C LEU A 153 -2.19 -2.83 6.43
N GLN A 154 -1.63 -2.42 7.58
CA GLN A 154 -1.17 -1.05 7.78
C GLN A 154 -0.09 -0.64 6.76
N ALA A 155 0.88 -1.51 6.49
CA ALA A 155 1.90 -1.26 5.47
C ALA A 155 1.29 -1.14 4.06
N ARG A 156 0.33 -2.00 3.71
CA ARG A 156 -0.41 -1.91 2.43
C ARG A 156 -1.20 -0.61 2.31
N LEU A 157 -1.88 -0.19 3.38
CA LEU A 157 -2.59 1.10 3.41
C LEU A 157 -1.63 2.29 3.28
N ALA A 158 -0.46 2.23 3.91
CA ALA A 158 0.56 3.27 3.76
C ALA A 158 1.07 3.33 2.31
N ALA A 159 1.36 2.19 1.69
CA ALA A 159 1.76 2.13 0.28
C ALA A 159 0.69 2.71 -0.66
N ARG A 160 -0.59 2.35 -0.47
CA ARG A 160 -1.71 2.92 -1.24
C ARG A 160 -1.86 4.43 -1.06
N ARG A 161 -1.57 4.95 0.14
CA ARG A 161 -1.58 6.41 0.39
C ARG A 161 -0.44 7.11 -0.34
N GLU A 162 0.73 6.48 -0.43
CA GLU A 162 1.87 7.00 -1.20
C GLU A 162 1.55 7.02 -2.70
N GLU A 163 1.04 5.91 -3.26
CA GLU A 163 0.59 5.82 -4.66
C GLU A 163 -0.41 6.94 -4.99
N ARG A 164 -1.42 7.16 -4.13
CA ARG A 164 -2.41 8.23 -4.33
C ARG A 164 -1.80 9.64 -4.28
N ARG A 165 -0.75 9.85 -3.48
CA ARG A 165 -0.03 11.15 -3.46
C ARG A 165 0.72 11.36 -4.77
N GLU A 166 1.38 10.33 -5.29
CA GLU A 166 2.06 10.39 -6.58
C GLU A 166 1.06 10.67 -7.72
N GLU A 167 -0.09 10.00 -7.73
CA GLU A 167 -1.17 10.27 -8.69
C GLU A 167 -1.66 11.73 -8.61
N LEU A 168 -1.82 12.28 -7.41
CA LEU A 168 -2.21 13.69 -7.24
C LEU A 168 -1.17 14.66 -7.80
N VAL A 169 0.13 14.38 -7.62
CA VAL A 169 1.20 15.20 -8.22
C VAL A 169 1.14 15.14 -9.75
N VAL A 170 0.91 13.95 -10.32
CA VAL A 170 0.72 13.81 -11.78
C VAL A 170 -0.50 14.59 -12.26
N LEU A 171 -1.64 14.49 -11.56
CA LEU A 171 -2.86 15.23 -11.89
C LEU A 171 -2.66 16.75 -11.82
N GLU A 172 -1.92 17.25 -10.82
CA GLU A 172 -1.55 18.67 -10.75
C GLU A 172 -0.66 19.09 -11.92
N SER A 173 0.28 18.25 -12.34
CA SER A 173 1.11 18.55 -13.52
C SER A 173 0.29 18.62 -14.82
N LEU A 174 -0.69 17.72 -14.98
CA LEU A 174 -1.60 17.70 -16.12
C LEU A 174 -2.53 18.91 -16.12
N ARG A 175 -3.03 19.34 -14.95
CA ARG A 175 -3.82 20.57 -14.81
C ARG A 175 -3.02 21.80 -15.25
N LYS A 176 -1.78 21.95 -14.78
CA LYS A 176 -0.90 23.06 -15.20
C LYS A 176 -0.64 23.04 -16.70
N ARG A 177 -0.40 21.86 -17.31
CA ARG A 177 -0.22 21.74 -18.77
C ARG A 177 -1.49 22.14 -19.53
N LEU A 178 -2.66 21.77 -19.02
CA LEU A 178 -3.95 22.11 -19.62
C LEU A 178 -4.24 23.62 -19.52
N GLU A 179 -3.91 24.25 -18.40
CA GLU A 179 -3.99 25.71 -18.24
C GLU A 179 -3.07 26.42 -19.24
N HIS A 180 -1.82 25.96 -19.39
CA HIS A 180 -0.90 26.52 -20.37
C HIS A 180 -1.40 26.36 -21.82
N LEU A 181 -1.96 25.20 -22.19
CA LEU A 181 -2.55 25.00 -23.52
C LEU A 181 -3.76 25.92 -23.77
N ARG A 182 -4.53 26.26 -22.71
CA ARG A 182 -5.63 27.23 -22.82
C ARG A 182 -5.12 28.65 -23.05
N GLU A 183 -4.01 29.02 -22.40
CA GLU A 183 -3.33 30.30 -22.63
C GLU A 183 -2.80 30.39 -24.07
N GLU A 184 -2.07 29.37 -24.54
CA GLU A 184 -1.57 29.30 -25.92
C GLU A 184 -2.72 29.40 -26.95
N HIS A 185 -3.85 28.72 -26.70
CA HIS A 185 -5.03 28.81 -27.56
C HIS A 185 -5.67 30.22 -27.52
N ALA A 186 -5.71 30.88 -26.36
CA ALA A 186 -6.23 32.23 -26.24
C ALA A 186 -5.34 33.26 -26.97
N GLU A 187 -4.02 33.08 -26.92
CA GLU A 187 -3.07 33.88 -27.70
C GLU A 187 -3.25 33.67 -29.21
N ALA A 188 -3.35 32.42 -29.66
CA ALA A 188 -3.60 32.11 -31.07
C ALA A 188 -4.92 32.73 -31.59
N LEU A 189 -5.98 32.71 -30.79
CA LEU A 189 -7.24 33.40 -31.13
C LEU A 189 -7.09 34.93 -31.18
N ALA A 190 -6.25 35.50 -30.32
CA ALA A 190 -5.97 36.94 -30.35
C ALA A 190 -5.16 37.32 -31.60
N ASP A 191 -4.21 36.48 -32.01
CA ASP A 191 -3.45 36.67 -33.25
C ASP A 191 -4.34 36.56 -34.48
N LEU A 192 -5.21 35.55 -34.56
CA LEU A 192 -6.18 35.41 -35.66
C LEU A 192 -7.04 36.67 -35.81
N ARG A 193 -7.54 37.23 -34.70
CA ARG A 193 -8.34 38.48 -34.73
C ARG A 193 -7.53 39.69 -35.22
N ARG A 194 -6.21 39.73 -34.96
CA ARG A 194 -5.34 40.80 -35.48
C ARG A 194 -5.15 40.66 -36.99
N GLU A 195 -5.02 39.43 -37.47
CA GLU A 195 -4.94 39.14 -38.91
C GLU A 195 -6.26 39.49 -39.60
N GLU A 196 -7.41 39.08 -39.07
CA GLU A 196 -8.74 39.46 -39.58
C GLU A 196 -8.89 40.99 -39.67
N ALA A 197 -8.51 41.73 -38.62
CA ALA A 197 -8.55 43.19 -38.63
C ALA A 197 -7.58 43.82 -39.66
N ALA A 198 -6.42 43.19 -39.89
CA ALA A 198 -5.49 43.63 -40.92
C ALA A 198 -6.04 43.36 -42.33
N GLU A 199 -6.70 42.23 -42.54
CA GLU A 199 -7.39 41.90 -43.79
C GLU A 199 -8.52 42.89 -44.09
N GLU A 200 -9.35 43.22 -43.09
CA GLU A 200 -10.40 44.24 -43.23
C GLU A 200 -9.81 45.60 -43.64
N SER A 201 -8.71 46.01 -43.01
CA SER A 201 -7.99 47.26 -43.33
C SER A 201 -7.44 47.26 -44.77
N LEU A 202 -6.91 46.12 -45.23
CA LEU A 202 -6.42 45.96 -46.61
C LEU A 202 -7.58 45.98 -47.62
N GLN A 203 -8.71 45.33 -47.31
CA GLN A 203 -9.91 45.38 -48.15
C GLN A 203 -10.45 46.80 -48.26
N ASP A 204 -10.51 47.55 -47.17
CA ASP A 204 -10.86 48.97 -47.17
C ASP A 204 -9.89 49.80 -48.03
N GLY A 205 -8.59 49.51 -47.96
CA GLY A 205 -7.57 50.11 -48.80
C GLY A 205 -7.82 49.85 -50.30
N LEU A 206 -8.03 48.59 -50.67
CA LEU A 206 -8.35 48.18 -52.04
C LEU A 206 -9.62 48.86 -52.55
N GLN A 207 -10.69 48.88 -51.77
CA GLN A 207 -11.93 49.56 -52.16
C GLN A 207 -11.73 51.07 -52.39
N ARG A 208 -10.87 51.73 -51.60
CA ARG A 208 -10.53 53.15 -51.81
C ARG A 208 -9.76 53.33 -53.13
N GLU A 209 -8.78 52.49 -53.41
CA GLU A 209 -8.02 52.53 -54.65
C GLU A 209 -8.93 52.24 -55.87
N GLU A 210 -9.83 51.27 -55.76
CA GLU A 210 -10.84 50.99 -56.80
C GLU A 210 -11.71 52.21 -57.08
N ARG A 211 -12.23 52.89 -56.05
CA ARG A 211 -13.01 54.13 -56.21
C ARG A 211 -12.18 55.24 -56.87
N GLN A 212 -10.91 55.40 -56.48
CA GLN A 212 -10.01 56.37 -57.12
C GLN A 212 -9.78 56.06 -58.60
N LEU A 213 -9.60 54.78 -58.95
CA LEU A 213 -9.47 54.36 -60.35
C LEU A 213 -10.76 54.59 -61.13
N GLU A 214 -11.92 54.30 -60.55
CA GLU A 214 -13.22 54.61 -61.18
C GLU A 214 -13.39 56.10 -61.46
N ASP A 215 -13.03 56.96 -60.49
CA ASP A 215 -13.11 58.40 -60.65
C ASP A 215 -12.11 58.91 -61.71
N ALA A 216 -10.89 58.39 -61.73
CA ALA A 216 -9.91 58.69 -62.78
C ALA A 216 -10.41 58.28 -64.17
N LEU A 217 -11.05 57.11 -64.30
CA LEU A 217 -11.67 56.66 -65.55
C LEU A 217 -12.83 57.57 -65.99
N ARG A 218 -13.64 58.07 -65.04
CA ARG A 218 -14.70 59.04 -65.32
C ARG A 218 -14.12 60.37 -65.80
N GLU A 219 -13.05 60.84 -65.18
CA GLU A 219 -12.34 62.05 -65.63
C GLU A 219 -11.74 61.88 -67.02
N GLU A 220 -11.09 60.75 -67.30
CA GLU A 220 -10.58 60.42 -68.63
C GLU A 220 -11.70 60.43 -69.68
N ALA A 221 -12.87 59.88 -69.34
CA ALA A 221 -14.04 59.91 -70.22
C ALA A 221 -14.53 61.34 -70.49
N ARG A 222 -14.62 62.20 -69.45
CA ARG A 222 -14.97 63.62 -69.60
C ARG A 222 -13.98 64.36 -70.51
N LEU A 223 -12.68 64.11 -70.33
CA LEU A 223 -11.64 64.70 -71.18
C LEU A 223 -11.75 64.23 -72.63
N LYS A 224 -12.03 62.94 -72.87
CA LYS A 224 -12.28 62.41 -74.22
C LYS A 224 -13.49 63.08 -74.88
N GLU A 225 -14.58 63.31 -74.16
CA GLU A 225 -15.74 64.04 -74.68
C GLU A 225 -15.39 65.50 -75.01
N PHE A 226 -14.64 66.17 -74.13
CA PHE A 226 -14.17 67.54 -74.39
C PHE A 226 -13.27 67.61 -75.63
N LEU A 227 -12.33 66.69 -75.79
CA LEU A 227 -11.47 66.59 -76.97
C LEU A 227 -12.29 66.37 -78.24
N LYS A 228 -13.32 65.50 -78.19
CA LYS A 228 -14.24 65.28 -79.30
C LYS A 228 -15.02 66.56 -79.66
N LEU A 229 -15.44 67.34 -78.68
CA LEU A 229 -16.09 68.65 -78.93
C LEU A 229 -15.12 69.63 -79.62
N ARG A 230 -13.86 69.69 -79.18
CA ARG A 230 -12.82 70.51 -79.81
C ARG A 230 -12.47 70.07 -81.22
N GLU A 231 -12.40 68.76 -81.47
CA GLU A 231 -12.22 68.20 -82.81
C GLU A 231 -13.35 68.65 -83.76
N ASN A 232 -14.61 68.52 -83.31
CA ASN A 232 -15.76 69.01 -84.06
C ASN A 232 -15.73 70.53 -84.32
N GLU A 233 -15.25 71.32 -83.35
CA GLU A 233 -15.10 72.77 -83.50
C GLU A 233 -14.02 73.12 -84.54
N VAL A 234 -12.87 72.45 -84.49
CA VAL A 234 -11.81 72.58 -85.49
C VAL A 234 -12.33 72.21 -86.88
N ASP A 235 -13.13 71.15 -87.00
CA ASP A 235 -13.73 70.75 -88.27
C ASP A 235 -14.75 71.78 -88.79
N ARG A 236 -15.55 72.40 -87.90
CA ARG A 236 -16.41 73.54 -88.26
C ARG A 236 -15.59 74.73 -88.74
N MET A 237 -14.50 75.07 -88.04
CA MET A 237 -13.60 76.16 -88.45
C MET A 237 -12.95 75.86 -89.80
N LYS A 238 -12.49 74.64 -90.05
CA LYS A 238 -11.96 74.19 -91.35
C LYS A 238 -13.03 74.30 -92.45
N ALA A 239 -14.26 73.89 -92.16
CA ALA A 239 -15.37 74.00 -93.11
C ALA A 239 -15.71 75.47 -93.42
N ALA A 240 -15.72 76.34 -92.40
CA ALA A 240 -15.93 77.78 -92.56
C ALA A 240 -14.80 78.42 -93.37
N LEU A 241 -13.54 78.09 -93.09
CA LEU A 241 -12.38 78.55 -93.84
C LEU A 241 -12.47 78.09 -95.30
N LYS A 242 -12.83 76.82 -95.53
CA LYS A 242 -13.07 76.28 -96.88
C LYS A 242 -14.17 77.04 -97.61
N ALA A 243 -15.28 77.37 -96.93
CA ALA A 243 -16.36 78.17 -97.49
C ALA A 243 -15.93 79.61 -97.81
N VAL A 244 -15.10 80.23 -96.98
CA VAL A 244 -14.51 81.56 -97.25
C VAL A 244 -13.58 81.49 -98.47
N CYS A 245 -12.71 80.47 -98.55
CA CYS A 245 -11.86 80.26 -99.71
C CYS A 245 -12.69 80.04 -100.99
N GLN A 246 -13.77 79.26 -100.92
CA GLN A 246 -14.69 79.05 -102.03
C GLN A 246 -15.41 80.34 -102.45
N ARG A 247 -15.90 81.14 -101.49
CA ARG A 247 -16.50 82.46 -101.77
C ARG A 247 -15.48 83.41 -102.41
N ARG A 248 -14.24 83.42 -101.92
CA ARG A 248 -13.15 84.21 -102.51
C ARG A 248 -12.84 83.77 -103.93
N ALA A 249 -12.79 82.46 -104.19
CA ALA A 249 -12.58 81.92 -105.52
C ALA A 249 -13.76 82.27 -106.45
N ALA A 250 -15.00 82.19 -105.97
CA ALA A 250 -16.19 82.60 -106.73
C ALA A 250 -16.20 84.11 -107.03
N LEU A 251 -15.82 84.96 -106.06
CA LEU A 251 -15.66 86.40 -106.28
C LEU A 251 -14.53 86.69 -107.28
N GLN A 252 -13.41 85.96 -107.21
CA GLN A 252 -12.34 86.06 -108.22
C GLN A 252 -12.84 85.64 -109.61
N GLN A 253 -13.60 84.55 -109.71
CA GLN A 253 -14.23 84.14 -110.97
C GLN A 253 -15.23 85.18 -111.47
N GLN A 254 -16.02 85.81 -110.59
CA GLN A 254 -16.90 86.92 -110.97
C GLN A 254 -16.11 88.14 -111.42
N HIS A 255 -15.00 88.47 -110.77
CA HIS A 255 -14.10 89.52 -111.24
C HIS A 255 -13.47 89.18 -112.59
N GLN A 256 -13.11 87.91 -112.82
CA GLN A 256 -12.60 87.42 -114.09
C GLN A 256 -13.69 87.50 -115.16
N GLN A 257 -14.91 87.05 -114.88
CA GLN A 257 -16.07 87.14 -115.76
C GLN A 257 -16.46 88.57 -116.05
N LEU A 258 -16.46 89.47 -115.07
CA LEU A 258 -16.71 90.89 -115.29
C LEU A 258 -15.57 91.54 -116.08
N ALA A 259 -14.31 91.13 -115.86
CA ALA A 259 -13.19 91.58 -116.68
C ALA A 259 -13.29 91.04 -118.12
N ASP A 260 -13.74 89.80 -118.28
CA ASP A 260 -13.96 89.15 -119.56
C ASP A 260 -15.20 89.73 -120.26
N GLU A 261 -16.29 90.05 -119.55
CA GLU A 261 -17.49 90.72 -120.07
C GLU A 261 -17.23 92.18 -120.43
N VAL A 262 -16.35 92.87 -119.69
CA VAL A 262 -15.82 94.19 -120.07
C VAL A 262 -14.91 94.07 -121.31
N ALA A 263 -14.20 92.95 -121.47
CA ALA A 263 -13.40 92.66 -122.65
C ALA A 263 -14.23 92.11 -123.85
N GLN A 264 -15.39 91.49 -123.60
CA GLN A 264 -16.21 90.74 -124.57
C GLN A 264 -17.60 91.35 -124.80
N GLY A 265 -17.87 92.54 -124.24
CA GLY A 265 -18.87 93.49 -124.72
C GLY A 265 -18.60 94.04 -126.13
N ALA A 266 -17.72 93.38 -126.89
CA ALA A 266 -17.65 93.42 -128.34
C ALA A 266 -17.61 91.96 -128.85
N VAL A 267 -18.79 91.49 -129.26
CA VAL A 267 -19.03 90.40 -130.23
C VAL A 267 -18.87 88.95 -129.72
N GLY A 268 -20.00 88.22 -129.71
CA GLY A 268 -20.03 86.91 -130.39
C GLY A 268 -20.58 85.72 -129.59
N ALA A 269 -21.64 85.13 -130.13
CA ALA A 269 -22.38 83.95 -129.67
C ALA A 269 -21.65 82.58 -129.79
N ALA A 270 -22.18 81.62 -128.99
CA ALA A 270 -22.47 80.21 -129.30
C ALA A 270 -21.42 79.07 -129.11
N ALA A 271 -21.90 78.03 -128.40
CA ALA A 271 -21.81 76.57 -128.64
C ALA A 271 -20.65 75.68 -128.10
N GLU A 272 -21.10 74.65 -127.36
CA GLU A 272 -20.74 73.20 -127.37
C GLU A 272 -19.44 72.59 -126.77
N ASP A 273 -19.70 71.65 -125.84
CA ASP A 273 -19.21 70.28 -125.64
C ASP A 273 -17.77 69.86 -125.21
N ALA A 274 -17.80 68.86 -124.31
CA ALA A 274 -16.89 67.70 -124.12
C ALA A 274 -15.87 67.63 -122.95
N ALA A 275 -16.21 66.75 -121.99
CA ALA A 275 -15.44 65.62 -121.41
C ALA A 275 -14.12 65.81 -120.60
N GLY A 276 -14.07 65.16 -119.42
CA GLY A 276 -12.82 64.68 -118.79
C GLY A 276 -12.85 64.55 -117.26
N GLY A 277 -13.15 63.36 -116.71
CA GLY A 277 -13.09 63.07 -115.27
C GLY A 277 -11.82 62.31 -114.82
N PRO A 278 -11.48 62.32 -113.51
CA PRO A 278 -10.61 61.31 -112.89
C PRO A 278 -11.25 60.67 -111.62
N PRO A 279 -10.67 59.59 -111.06
CA PRO A 279 -11.44 58.41 -110.66
C PRO A 279 -12.01 58.48 -109.24
N GLY A 280 -13.26 58.03 -109.11
CA GLY A 280 -13.92 57.79 -107.84
C GLY A 280 -13.31 56.60 -107.09
N PHE A 281 -12.70 56.86 -105.93
CA PHE A 281 -12.42 55.84 -104.93
C PHE A 281 -13.74 55.21 -104.49
N SER A 282 -13.97 53.95 -104.90
CA SER A 282 -15.21 53.24 -104.67
C SER A 282 -15.46 53.09 -103.15
N PRO A 283 -16.51 53.72 -102.58
CA PRO A 283 -16.83 53.65 -101.14
C PRO A 283 -17.21 52.23 -100.68
N ARG A 284 -17.34 51.29 -101.62
CA ARG A 284 -17.62 49.87 -101.37
C ARG A 284 -16.44 49.07 -100.83
N LEU A 285 -15.20 49.43 -101.18
CA LEU A 285 -14.01 48.73 -100.64
C LEU A 285 -13.71 49.16 -99.21
N LEU A 286 -13.85 50.45 -98.90
CA LEU A 286 -13.62 51.00 -97.57
C LEU A 286 -14.68 50.53 -96.57
N SER A 287 -15.95 50.46 -96.99
CA SER A 287 -17.04 49.87 -96.19
C SER A 287 -16.93 48.34 -96.04
N ARG A 288 -16.25 47.63 -96.96
CA ARG A 288 -15.95 46.20 -96.80
C ARG A 288 -14.82 45.97 -95.80
N LEU A 289 -13.77 46.80 -95.82
CA LEU A 289 -12.68 46.74 -94.84
C LEU A 289 -13.15 47.14 -93.43
N GLN A 290 -13.97 48.20 -93.30
CA GLN A 290 -14.55 48.60 -92.02
C GLN A 290 -15.44 47.51 -91.40
N ARG A 291 -16.26 46.83 -92.22
CA ARG A 291 -17.04 45.65 -91.77
C ARG A 291 -16.14 44.47 -91.37
N GLY A 292 -15.05 44.23 -92.10
CA GLY A 292 -14.07 43.20 -91.76
C GLY A 292 -13.34 43.46 -90.43
N VAL A 293 -12.95 44.71 -90.16
CA VAL A 293 -12.32 45.10 -88.88
C VAL A 293 -13.32 45.01 -87.73
N ALA A 294 -14.56 45.45 -87.92
CA ALA A 294 -15.61 45.32 -86.91
C ALA A 294 -15.90 43.84 -86.56
N ALA A 295 -16.01 42.97 -87.56
CA ALA A 295 -16.22 41.53 -87.36
C ALA A 295 -15.03 40.87 -86.62
N ARG A 296 -13.80 41.25 -86.94
CA ARG A 296 -12.60 40.77 -86.22
C ARG A 296 -12.56 41.27 -84.77
N LYS A 297 -13.00 42.52 -84.53
CA LYS A 297 -13.09 43.07 -83.17
C LYS A 297 -14.12 42.33 -82.33
N THR A 298 -15.30 42.03 -82.87
CA THR A 298 -16.32 41.24 -82.16
C THR A 298 -15.86 39.80 -81.92
N GLN A 299 -15.16 39.20 -82.88
CA GLN A 299 -14.59 37.85 -82.72
C GLN A 299 -13.51 37.82 -81.64
N LEU A 300 -12.61 38.81 -81.59
CA LEU A 300 -11.62 38.95 -80.52
C LEU A 300 -12.26 39.21 -79.14
N GLN A 301 -13.32 40.02 -79.08
CA GLN A 301 -14.07 40.21 -77.83
C GLN A 301 -14.74 38.92 -77.37
N HIS A 302 -15.31 38.15 -78.29
CA HIS A 302 -15.91 36.85 -77.98
C HIS A 302 -14.87 35.85 -77.46
N LEU A 303 -13.71 35.75 -78.11
CA LEU A 303 -12.60 34.89 -77.66
C LEU A 303 -12.06 35.33 -76.29
N ARG A 304 -11.91 36.63 -76.03
CA ARG A 304 -11.51 37.13 -74.70
C ARG A 304 -12.54 36.78 -73.63
N ARG A 305 -13.84 36.86 -73.95
CA ARG A 305 -14.92 36.46 -73.04
C ARG A 305 -14.88 34.96 -72.77
N GLN A 306 -14.69 34.13 -73.81
CA GLN A 306 -14.54 32.68 -73.64
C GLN A 306 -13.30 32.33 -72.80
N GLN A 307 -12.18 33.01 -73.02
CA GLN A 307 -10.97 32.82 -72.21
C GLN A 307 -11.23 33.17 -70.74
N ARG A 308 -11.90 34.31 -70.45
CA ARG A 308 -12.28 34.68 -69.07
C ARG A 308 -13.18 33.63 -68.42
N LEU A 309 -14.22 33.18 -69.11
CA LEU A 309 -15.12 32.14 -68.61
C LEU A 309 -14.38 30.81 -68.37
N GLY A 310 -13.41 30.47 -69.21
CA GLY A 310 -12.55 29.31 -69.01
C GLY A 310 -11.65 29.45 -67.77
N SER A 311 -11.06 30.62 -67.56
CA SER A 311 -10.28 30.93 -66.35
C SER A 311 -11.14 30.85 -65.09
N GLU A 312 -12.32 31.45 -65.12
CA GLU A 312 -13.29 31.44 -64.01
C GLU A 312 -13.75 30.02 -63.70
N ALA A 313 -14.07 29.21 -64.72
CA ALA A 313 -14.43 27.81 -64.53
C ALA A 313 -13.28 27.01 -63.90
N GLY A 314 -12.04 27.19 -64.37
CA GLY A 314 -10.88 26.52 -63.79
C GLY A 314 -10.62 26.93 -62.34
N TRP A 315 -10.85 28.20 -62.00
CA TRP A 315 -10.75 28.69 -60.62
C TRP A 315 -11.82 28.08 -59.72
N MET A 316 -13.08 28.04 -60.18
CA MET A 316 -14.18 27.38 -59.45
C MET A 316 -13.93 25.87 -59.24
N GLU A 317 -13.34 25.18 -60.23
CA GLU A 317 -12.96 23.77 -60.10
C GLU A 317 -11.85 23.57 -59.05
N ALA A 318 -10.86 24.48 -58.99
CA ALA A 318 -9.83 24.45 -57.97
C ALA A 318 -10.40 24.70 -56.57
N GLU A 319 -11.25 25.73 -56.41
CA GLU A 319 -11.88 26.07 -55.14
C GLU A 319 -12.80 24.94 -54.65
N THR A 320 -13.62 24.36 -55.53
CA THR A 320 -14.45 23.20 -55.18
C THR A 320 -13.61 21.97 -54.81
N ALA A 321 -12.42 21.78 -55.40
CA ALA A 321 -11.51 20.72 -55.00
C ALA A 321 -10.90 20.97 -53.61
N GLU A 322 -10.58 22.21 -53.27
CA GLU A 322 -10.11 22.59 -51.93
C GLU A 322 -11.20 22.41 -50.87
N LEU A 323 -12.43 22.85 -51.14
CA LEU A 323 -13.57 22.63 -50.24
C LEU A 323 -13.81 21.13 -49.99
N ARG A 324 -13.67 20.28 -51.01
CA ARG A 324 -13.76 18.81 -50.85
C ARG A 324 -12.63 18.26 -49.97
N ARG A 325 -11.41 18.78 -50.09
CA ARG A 325 -10.28 18.39 -49.23
C ARG A 325 -10.51 18.78 -47.79
N VAL A 326 -10.96 20.01 -47.54
CA VAL A 326 -11.30 20.49 -46.19
C VAL A 326 -12.43 19.65 -45.59
N THR A 327 -13.48 19.38 -46.36
CA THR A 327 -14.59 18.50 -45.90
C THR A 327 -14.10 17.09 -45.56
N ALA A 328 -13.22 16.51 -46.37
CA ALA A 328 -12.66 15.19 -46.08
C ALA A 328 -11.77 15.18 -44.83
N LEU A 329 -11.08 16.28 -44.53
CA LEU A 329 -10.30 16.43 -43.29
C LEU A 329 -11.21 16.57 -42.07
N THR A 330 -12.24 17.42 -42.14
CA THR A 330 -13.20 17.58 -41.04
C THR A 330 -13.96 16.30 -40.75
N GLU A 331 -14.34 15.52 -41.76
CA GLU A 331 -14.93 14.18 -41.57
C GLU A 331 -14.00 13.21 -40.83
N ARG A 332 -12.69 13.25 -41.09
CA ARG A 332 -11.70 12.42 -40.38
C ARG A 332 -11.58 12.83 -38.92
N ASP A 333 -11.56 14.14 -38.64
CA ASP A 333 -11.47 14.64 -37.28
C ASP A 333 -12.75 14.36 -36.48
N VAL A 334 -13.93 14.46 -37.10
CA VAL A 334 -15.20 14.04 -36.49
C VAL A 334 -15.18 12.56 -36.13
N ARG A 335 -14.62 11.69 -36.98
CA ARG A 335 -14.47 10.25 -36.67
C ARG A 335 -13.52 10.02 -35.51
N ARG A 336 -12.37 10.69 -35.46
CA ARG A 336 -11.42 10.60 -34.34
C ARG A 336 -12.05 11.05 -33.02
N LEU A 337 -12.80 12.15 -33.03
CA LEU A 337 -13.52 12.62 -31.85
C LEU A 337 -14.61 11.65 -31.40
N ALA A 338 -15.31 11.00 -32.34
CA ALA A 338 -16.30 9.97 -32.02
C ALA A 338 -15.65 8.72 -31.40
N GLU A 339 -14.51 8.26 -31.93
CA GLU A 339 -13.72 7.15 -31.36
C GLU A 339 -13.23 7.48 -29.94
N PHE A 340 -12.67 8.68 -29.75
CA PHE A 340 -12.22 9.15 -28.44
C PHE A 340 -13.38 9.27 -27.43
N SER A 341 -14.53 9.80 -27.85
CA SER A 341 -15.73 9.88 -27.00
C SER A 341 -16.23 8.50 -26.58
N ARG A 342 -16.15 7.52 -27.48
CA ARG A 342 -16.49 6.12 -27.18
C ARG A 342 -15.52 5.52 -26.16
N GLU A 343 -14.21 5.72 -26.33
CA GLU A 343 -13.19 5.25 -25.38
C GLU A 343 -13.39 5.85 -23.98
N LEU A 344 -13.64 7.16 -23.88
CA LEU A 344 -13.98 7.81 -22.62
C LEU A 344 -15.23 7.23 -21.97
N SER A 345 -16.26 6.92 -22.78
CA SER A 345 -17.50 6.31 -22.28
C SER A 345 -17.25 4.89 -21.76
N GLU A 346 -16.39 4.12 -22.42
CA GLU A 346 -15.98 2.78 -21.99
C GLU A 346 -15.16 2.84 -20.69
N GLN A 347 -14.23 3.80 -20.56
CA GLN A 347 -13.48 4.05 -19.32
C GLN A 347 -14.39 4.46 -18.16
N LEU A 348 -15.34 5.39 -18.39
CA LEU A 348 -16.32 5.79 -17.38
C LEU A 348 -17.19 4.60 -16.94
N ARG A 349 -17.61 3.75 -17.88
CA ARG A 349 -18.36 2.52 -17.57
C ARG A 349 -17.54 1.53 -16.73
N ALA A 350 -16.23 1.43 -16.98
CA ALA A 350 -15.34 0.57 -16.20
C ALA A 350 -15.10 1.10 -14.77
N VAL A 351 -15.04 2.43 -14.59
CA VAL A 351 -14.79 3.07 -13.27
C VAL A 351 -16.07 3.15 -12.42
N ALA A 352 -17.25 3.26 -13.03
CA ALA A 352 -18.54 3.34 -12.33
C ALA A 352 -18.75 2.27 -11.23
N PRO A 353 -18.53 0.95 -11.44
CA PRO A 353 -18.70 -0.04 -10.39
C PRO A 353 -17.71 0.10 -9.23
N VAL A 354 -16.49 0.58 -9.49
CA VAL A 354 -15.48 0.83 -8.45
C VAL A 354 -15.92 1.99 -7.57
N LEU A 355 -16.43 3.07 -8.16
CA LEU A 355 -16.98 4.20 -7.40
C LEU A 355 -18.19 3.79 -6.55
N GLU A 356 -19.09 2.97 -7.08
CA GLU A 356 -20.23 2.45 -6.31
C GLU A 356 -19.78 1.48 -5.19
N ALA A 357 -18.72 0.70 -5.40
CA ALA A 357 -18.15 -0.14 -4.34
C ALA A 357 -17.55 0.71 -3.21
N VAL A 358 -16.72 1.71 -3.55
CA VAL A 358 -16.13 2.64 -2.57
C VAL A 358 -17.24 3.40 -1.82
N LYS A 359 -18.30 3.83 -2.50
CA LYS A 359 -19.44 4.50 -1.88
C LYS A 359 -20.14 3.59 -0.86
N ARG A 360 -20.32 2.31 -1.16
CA ARG A 360 -20.90 1.34 -0.21
C ARG A 360 -19.99 1.09 0.99
N GLU A 361 -18.68 0.96 0.78
CA GLU A 361 -17.72 0.82 1.89
C GLU A 361 -17.74 2.04 2.82
N VAL A 362 -17.77 3.25 2.26
CA VAL A 362 -17.88 4.48 3.06
C VAL A 362 -19.20 4.54 3.85
N GLN A 363 -20.31 4.07 3.26
CA GLN A 363 -21.59 3.98 3.98
C GLN A 363 -21.54 2.96 5.12
N GLN A 364 -20.97 1.78 4.90
CA GLN A 364 -20.80 0.76 5.93
C GLN A 364 -19.96 1.26 7.10
N LEU A 365 -18.83 1.92 6.82
CA LEU A 365 -17.99 2.52 7.86
C LEU A 365 -18.76 3.58 8.67
N GLY A 366 -19.60 4.39 8.02
CA GLY A 366 -20.44 5.37 8.72
C GLY A 366 -21.51 4.72 9.61
N GLU A 367 -22.08 3.59 9.20
CA GLU A 367 -23.03 2.82 10.02
C GLU A 367 -22.35 2.14 11.21
N GLU A 368 -21.14 1.60 11.04
CA GLU A 368 -20.33 1.01 12.11
C GLU A 368 -19.91 2.04 13.16
N GLU A 369 -19.52 3.24 12.73
CA GLU A 369 -19.20 4.36 13.64
C GLU A 369 -20.45 4.80 14.44
N ALA A 370 -21.62 4.86 13.79
CA ALA A 370 -22.87 5.22 14.46
C ALA A 370 -23.36 4.16 15.46
N GLN A 371 -23.06 2.87 15.25
CA GLN A 371 -23.38 1.79 16.19
C GLN A 371 -22.42 1.73 17.39
N SER A 372 -21.23 2.32 17.26
CA SER A 372 -20.20 2.34 18.30
C SER A 372 -20.37 3.50 19.30
N GLN A 373 -21.28 4.43 19.03
CA GLN A 373 -21.68 5.54 19.91
C GLN A 373 -22.94 5.17 20.69
#